data_AF-A0A0D0QQJ6-F1
#
_entry.id   AF-A0A0D0QQJ6-F1
#
_cell.length_a   1.000
_cell.length_b   1.000
_cell.length_c   1.000
_cell.angle_alpha   90.00
_cell.angle_beta   90.00
_cell.angle_gamma   90.00
#
_symmetry.space_group_name_H-M   'P 1'
#
loop_
_entity.id
_entity.type
_entity.pdbx_description
1 polymer ?
#
loop_
_entity_poly.entity_id
_entity_poly.type
_entity_poly.pdbx_seq_one_letter_code
_entity_poly.pdbx_strand_id
1 'polypeptide(L)'
;MKQSRLKDSTNNCTYLISFFLPIVIMLCVFAGNQIYPFGDNSFLRTDMYHQYAPFFAELHRKLTTGSSLSYTWNIGMGTNFTSLFGYYLSSPFNWLIFCALLLMSLNL
;
A
#
# COMPACT_ATOMS: atom_id res chain seq x y z
N MET A 1 -8.76 -52.75 8.36
CA MET A 1 -9.88 -51.86 7.99
C MET A 1 -9.95 -50.53 8.77
N LYS A 2 -9.30 -50.36 9.94
CA LYS A 2 -9.34 -49.11 10.74
C LYS A 2 -8.31 -48.04 10.31
N GLN A 3 -7.24 -48.43 9.62
CA GLN A 3 -6.13 -47.53 9.25
C GLN A 3 -6.44 -46.55 8.10
N SER A 4 -7.35 -46.90 7.19
CA SER A 4 -7.73 -45.99 6.09
C SER A 4 -8.44 -44.73 6.61
N ARG A 5 -9.38 -44.90 7.56
CA ARG A 5 -10.10 -43.78 8.18
C ARG A 5 -9.20 -42.81 8.98
N LEU A 6 -8.13 -43.31 9.60
CA LEU A 6 -7.19 -42.47 10.35
C LEU A 6 -6.34 -41.60 9.41
N LYS A 7 -5.96 -42.16 8.25
CA LYS A 7 -5.19 -41.44 7.24
C LYS A 7 -5.99 -40.30 6.61
N ASP A 8 -7.26 -40.53 6.30
CA ASP A 8 -8.17 -39.50 5.77
C ASP A 8 -8.43 -38.35 6.75
N SER A 9 -8.55 -38.64 8.05
CA SER A 9 -8.70 -37.61 9.08
C SER A 9 -7.43 -36.76 9.24
N THR A 10 -6.25 -37.35 9.15
CA THR A 10 -4.97 -36.61 9.22
C THR A 10 -4.79 -35.71 8.00
N ASN A 11 -5.17 -36.17 6.80
CA ASN A 11 -5.09 -35.35 5.58
C ASN A 11 -5.92 -34.07 5.70
N ASN A 12 -7.14 -34.17 6.23
CA ASN A 12 -8.01 -33.02 6.44
C ASN A 12 -7.45 -32.04 7.48
N CYS A 13 -6.89 -32.55 8.59
CA CYS A 13 -6.21 -31.71 9.57
C CYS A 13 -4.99 -31.00 8.97
N THR A 14 -4.21 -31.67 8.11
CA THR A 14 -3.06 -31.06 7.44
C THR A 14 -3.48 -29.89 6.55
N TYR A 15 -4.58 -30.02 5.79
CA TYR A 15 -5.07 -28.91 4.97
C TYR A 15 -5.57 -27.73 5.82
N LEU A 16 -6.27 -28.00 6.92
CA LEU A 16 -6.70 -26.96 7.85
C LEU A 16 -5.51 -26.25 8.50
N ILE A 17 -4.51 -27.00 8.97
CA ILE A 17 -3.29 -26.43 9.55
C ILE A 17 -2.54 -25.59 8.51
N SER A 18 -2.34 -26.09 7.28
CA SER A 18 -1.65 -25.33 6.23
C SER A 18 -2.35 -24.03 5.87
N PHE A 19 -3.68 -23.97 5.98
CA PHE A 19 -4.44 -22.75 5.75
C PHE A 19 -4.36 -21.76 6.92
N PHE A 20 -4.52 -22.25 8.17
CA PHE A 20 -4.59 -21.37 9.36
C PHE A 20 -3.22 -21.00 9.94
N LEU A 21 -2.20 -21.83 9.76
CA LEU A 21 -0.85 -21.58 10.27
C LEU A 21 -0.28 -20.21 9.84
N PRO A 22 -0.30 -19.81 8.56
CA PRO A 22 0.19 -18.49 8.17
C PRO A 22 -0.63 -17.34 8.78
N ILE A 23 -1.94 -17.52 8.96
CA ILE A 23 -2.82 -16.52 9.58
C ILE A 23 -2.42 -16.31 11.05
N VAL A 24 -2.26 -17.40 11.80
CA VAL A 24 -1.87 -17.34 13.22
C VAL A 24 -0.50 -16.70 13.38
N ILE A 25 0.48 -17.08 12.54
CA ILE A 25 1.82 -16.48 12.55
C ILE A 25 1.73 -14.96 12.29
N MET A 26 0.97 -14.53 11.28
CA MET A 26 0.79 -13.12 10.98
C MET A 26 0.13 -12.35 12.13
N LEU A 27 -0.89 -12.93 12.78
CA LEU A 27 -1.55 -12.32 13.94
C LEU A 27 -0.59 -12.17 15.13
N CYS A 28 0.23 -13.18 15.41
CA CYS A 28 1.25 -13.10 16.46
C CYS A 28 2.28 -12.00 16.18
N VAL A 29 2.73 -11.86 14.92
CA VAL A 29 3.64 -10.78 14.51
C VAL A 29 2.97 -9.42 14.67
N PHE A 30 1.70 -9.27 14.27
CA PHE A 30 0.97 -8.01 14.40
C PHE A 30 0.76 -7.62 15.86
N ALA A 31 0.41 -8.58 16.72
CA ALA A 31 0.29 -8.35 18.16
C ALA A 31 1.63 -7.95 18.80
N GLY A 32 2.72 -8.64 18.46
CA GLY A 32 4.06 -8.34 18.97
C GLY A 32 4.61 -6.97 18.54
N ASN A 33 4.24 -6.50 17.35
CA ASN A 33 4.68 -5.21 16.80
C ASN A 33 3.66 -4.08 17.00
N GLN A 34 2.59 -4.32 17.78
CA GLN A 34 1.54 -3.32 18.05
C GLN A 34 0.93 -2.75 16.75
N ILE A 35 0.74 -3.62 15.76
CA ILE A 35 0.14 -3.30 14.47
C ILE A 35 -1.38 -3.47 14.58
N TYR A 36 -2.14 -2.53 14.02
CA TYR A 36 -3.59 -2.56 13.97
C TYR A 36 -4.09 -3.93 13.48
N PRO A 37 -5.01 -4.59 14.22
CA PRO A 37 -5.88 -4.03 15.26
C PRO A 37 -5.31 -4.04 16.70
N PHE A 38 -4.12 -4.57 16.93
CA PHE A 38 -3.59 -4.80 18.29
C PHE A 38 -2.80 -3.63 18.88
N GLY A 39 -2.57 -2.59 18.09
CA GLY A 39 -1.96 -1.34 18.52
C GLY A 39 -2.15 -0.24 17.49
N ASP A 40 -1.52 0.90 17.72
CA ASP A 40 -1.76 2.12 16.94
C ASP A 40 -0.92 2.20 15.65
N ASN A 41 0.02 1.27 15.44
CA ASN A 41 0.85 1.27 14.23
C ASN A 41 0.08 0.64 13.07
N SER A 42 0.17 1.23 11.88
CA SER A 42 -0.40 0.64 10.66
C SER A 42 0.71 0.07 9.80
N PHE A 43 0.62 -1.22 9.48
CA PHE A 43 1.55 -1.91 8.57
C PHE A 43 1.62 -1.22 7.20
N LEU A 44 0.50 -0.64 6.76
CA LEU A 44 0.37 0.01 5.46
C LEU A 44 0.95 1.43 5.45
N ARG A 45 1.29 2.00 6.61
CA ARG A 45 1.73 3.40 6.72
C ARG A 45 3.03 3.66 5.96
N THR A 46 4.02 2.79 6.14
CA THR A 46 5.35 2.95 5.55
C THR A 46 5.30 2.83 4.03
N ASP A 47 4.62 1.81 3.52
CA ASP A 47 4.52 1.55 2.09
C ASP A 47 3.74 2.66 1.36
N MET A 48 2.61 3.07 1.96
CA MET A 48 1.81 4.19 1.43
C MET A 48 2.62 5.49 1.42
N TYR A 49 3.37 5.79 2.49
CA TYR A 49 4.16 7.03 2.56
C TYR A 49 5.24 7.07 1.49
N HIS A 50 6.03 6.01 1.34
CA HIS A 50 7.14 6.00 0.38
C HIS A 50 6.69 5.96 -1.07
N GLN A 51 5.48 5.48 -1.36
CA GLN A 51 4.93 5.49 -2.72
C GLN A 51 4.16 6.78 -3.01
N TYR A 52 3.23 7.19 -2.15
CA TYR A 52 2.36 8.34 -2.45
C TYR A 52 3.06 9.69 -2.27
N ALA A 53 3.90 9.86 -1.24
CA ALA A 53 4.56 11.15 -0.98
C ALA A 53 5.38 11.66 -2.18
N PRO A 54 6.28 10.87 -2.81
CA PRO A 54 7.03 11.35 -3.97
C PRO A 54 6.14 11.64 -5.19
N PHE A 55 5.04 10.89 -5.35
CA PHE A 55 4.13 11.08 -6.48
C PHE A 55 3.34 12.40 -6.37
N PHE A 56 2.86 12.72 -5.17
CA PHE A 56 2.24 14.01 -4.90
C PHE A 56 3.23 15.17 -4.99
N ALA A 57 4.46 15.00 -4.51
CA ALA A 57 5.50 16.02 -4.63
C ALA A 57 5.83 16.33 -6.10
N GLU A 58 5.94 15.30 -6.94
CA GLU A 58 6.18 15.47 -8.38
C GLU A 58 4.96 16.09 -9.09
N LEU A 59 3.73 15.71 -8.72
CA LEU A 59 2.51 16.36 -9.22
C LEU A 59 2.53 17.86 -8.91
N HIS A 60 2.78 18.21 -7.64
CA HIS A 60 2.85 19.59 -7.19
C HIS A 60 3.93 20.37 -7.96
N ARG A 61 5.15 19.80 -8.10
CA ARG A 61 6.23 20.41 -8.87
C ARG A 61 5.84 20.63 -10.32
N LYS A 62 5.19 19.66 -10.97
CA LYS A 62 4.76 19.79 -12.37
C LYS A 62 3.75 20.93 -12.54
N LEU A 63 2.85 21.11 -11.58
CA LEU A 63 1.82 22.15 -11.63
C LEU A 63 2.36 23.55 -11.33
N THR A 64 3.32 23.68 -10.41
CA THR A 64 3.95 24.99 -10.10
C THR A 64 4.97 25.41 -11.15
N THR A 65 5.68 24.46 -11.77
CA THR A 65 6.72 24.76 -12.78
C THR A 65 6.21 24.69 -14.23
N GLY A 66 4.98 24.22 -14.47
CA GLY A 66 4.46 23.98 -15.82
C GLY A 66 5.20 22.87 -16.58
N SER A 67 5.86 21.96 -15.88
CA SER A 67 6.58 20.83 -16.51
C SER A 67 5.62 19.84 -17.19
N SER A 68 6.12 19.08 -18.16
CA SER A 68 5.33 18.05 -18.87
C SER A 68 4.59 17.11 -17.90
N LEU A 69 3.28 16.96 -18.09
CA LEU A 69 2.42 16.06 -17.32
C LEU A 69 2.46 14.60 -17.83
N SER A 70 3.09 14.34 -18.97
CA SER A 70 3.12 13.00 -19.56
C SER A 70 4.31 12.16 -19.10
N TYR A 71 5.42 12.80 -18.71
CA TYR A 71 6.67 12.12 -18.40
C TYR A 71 7.41 12.79 -17.24
N THR A 72 8.10 12.02 -16.42
CA THR A 72 8.98 12.54 -15.37
C THR A 72 10.28 11.78 -15.31
N TRP A 73 11.38 12.52 -15.12
CA TRP A 73 12.72 11.98 -14.84
C TRP A 73 12.99 11.84 -13.34
N ASN A 74 12.12 12.38 -12.49
CA ASN A 74 12.36 12.47 -11.04
C ASN A 74 11.84 11.24 -10.27
N ILE A 75 11.21 10.30 -10.95
CA ILE A 75 10.70 9.07 -10.37
C ILE A 75 11.37 7.90 -11.10
N GLY A 76 12.11 7.07 -10.35
CA GLY A 76 12.85 5.94 -10.90
C GLY A 76 13.92 6.39 -11.91
N MET A 77 14.00 5.71 -13.06
CA MET A 77 14.91 6.05 -14.16
C MET A 77 14.23 6.85 -15.29
N GLY A 78 13.07 7.44 -14.99
CA GLY A 78 12.21 8.08 -15.97
C GLY A 78 10.96 7.24 -16.28
N THR A 79 9.77 7.82 -16.09
CA THR A 79 8.50 7.09 -16.22
C THR A 79 7.38 7.95 -16.82
N ASN A 80 6.38 7.28 -17.40
CA ASN A 80 5.16 7.93 -17.86
C ASN A 80 4.34 8.39 -16.64
N PHE A 81 4.23 9.71 -16.48
CA PHE A 81 3.55 10.29 -15.35
C PHE A 81 2.02 10.20 -15.46
N THR A 82 1.46 10.19 -16.67
CA THR A 82 0.01 10.00 -16.87
C THR A 82 -0.46 8.64 -16.36
N SER A 83 0.28 7.57 -16.64
CA SER A 83 -0.02 6.24 -16.14
C SER A 83 0.09 6.16 -14.62
N LEU A 84 1.13 6.78 -14.05
CA LEU A 84 1.35 6.84 -12.61
C LEU A 84 0.25 7.64 -11.90
N PHE A 85 -0.15 8.78 -12.49
CA PHE A 85 -1.28 9.57 -12.03
C PHE A 85 -2.57 8.75 -12.06
N GLY A 86 -2.83 8.03 -13.17
CA GLY A 86 -3.98 7.14 -13.30
C GLY A 86 -4.03 6.05 -12.24
N TYR A 87 -2.89 5.41 -11.94
CA TYR A 87 -2.83 4.27 -11.02
C TYR A 87 -2.84 4.68 -9.54
N TYR A 88 -2.13 5.75 -9.17
CA TYR A 88 -1.96 6.15 -7.76
C TYR A 88 -2.74 7.41 -7.37
N LEU A 89 -2.89 8.39 -8.26
CA LEU A 89 -3.37 9.73 -7.90
C LEU A 89 -4.81 10.03 -8.35
N SER A 90 -5.40 9.21 -9.23
CA SER A 90 -6.70 9.47 -9.88
C SER A 90 -7.92 9.39 -8.95
N SER A 91 -7.77 8.84 -7.74
CA SER A 91 -8.85 8.76 -6.76
C SER A 91 -9.47 10.15 -6.48
N PRO A 92 -10.81 10.28 -6.45
CA PRO A 92 -11.46 11.56 -6.19
C PRO A 92 -11.09 12.17 -4.83
N PHE A 93 -10.73 11.34 -3.83
CA PHE A 93 -10.28 11.84 -2.52
C PHE A 93 -8.91 12.52 -2.56
N ASN A 94 -8.04 12.12 -3.50
CA ASN A 94 -6.73 12.74 -3.67
C ASN A 94 -6.82 14.18 -4.16
N TRP A 95 -7.95 14.59 -4.75
CA TRP A 95 -8.19 15.97 -5.14
C TRP A 95 -8.24 16.92 -3.94
N LEU A 96 -8.70 16.45 -2.77
CA LEU A 96 -8.67 17.25 -1.55
C LEU A 96 -7.23 17.56 -1.13
N ILE A 97 -6.36 16.57 -1.20
CA ILE A 97 -4.93 16.70 -0.92
C ILE A 97 -4.29 17.64 -1.95
N PHE A 98 -4.65 17.50 -3.22
CA PHE A 98 -4.18 18.39 -4.27
C PHE A 98 -4.58 19.86 -4.00
N CYS A 99 -5.85 20.12 -3.70
CA CYS A 99 -6.31 21.47 -3.36
C CYS A 99 -5.58 22.03 -2.14
N ALA A 100 -5.35 21.21 -1.10
CA ALA A 100 -4.57 21.61 0.08
C ALA A 100 -3.12 21.97 -0.27
N LEU A 101 -2.45 21.16 -1.09
CA LEU A 101 -1.09 21.41 -1.57
C LEU A 101 -1.02 22.70 -2.39
N LEU A 102 -1.97 22.93 -3.29
CA LEU A 102 -2.05 24.15 -4.09
C LEU A 102 -2.26 25.38 -3.20
N LEU A 103 -3.16 25.31 -2.23
CA LEU A 103 -3.41 26.39 -1.27
C LEU A 103 -2.16 26.72 -0.43
N MET A 104 -1.38 25.72 0.01
CA MET A 104 -0.11 25.95 0.69
C MET A 104 0.91 26.65 -0.20
N SER A 105 0.94 26.34 -1.51
CA SER A 105 1.87 26.95 -2.46
C SER A 105 1.55 28.41 -2.82
N LEU A 106 0.30 28.83 -2.66
CA LEU A 106 -0.18 30.18 -2.94
C LEU A 106 -0.04 31.14 -1.75
N ASN A 107 0.22 30.63 -0.54
CA ASN A 107 0.38 31.41 0.70
C ASN A 107 1.87 31.66 1.06
N LEU A 108 2.76 31.60 0.07
CA LEU A 108 4.20 31.91 0.16
C LEU A 108 4.56 33.04 -0.81
#